data_AF-A0A0H1B3R3-F1
#
_entry.id   AF-A0A0H1B3R3-F1
#
_cell.length_a   1.000
_cell.length_b   1.000
_cell.length_c   1.000
_cell.angle_alpha   90.00
_cell.angle_beta   90.00
_cell.angle_gamma   90.00
#
_symmetry.space_group_name_H-M   'P 1'
#
loop_
_entity.id
_entity.type
_entity.pdbx_description
1 polymer ?
#
loop_
_entity_poly.entity_id
_entity_poly.type
_entity_poly.pdbx_seq_one_letter_code
_entity_poly.pdbx_strand_id
1 'polypeptide(L)'
;MPSDLEQLIEMGFDAERAQLAVSKTGGLQGALEWLETNQDKSLDEIKASASATTQLGADPDEPPALKPGEEARSLVCNECGKRFRSQAQAEFHASKTEHVDFSESTEEIAPLTEEEKQARLEELRQKLASKKAQMSEQDKIDQKRNEEIRKKSTKETQDLKEELQKKEQLKEAAKKRREKQEEIEVRARIRARIEADKEERRLRAEREKAEREGRAPPPAAAPAATLAPTAPTTSKPASAYTESRLRLQTPTGNVMKTFPVDTTLFEVAAALTQEIGMEVESFTQNFPRKVFDAESFGETLKELGLIPSASLIVK
;
A
#
# COMPACT_ATOMS: atom_id res chain seq x y z
N MET A 1 -27.79 16.77 37.97
CA MET A 1 -27.12 15.89 36.99
C MET A 1 -27.35 14.48 37.47
N PRO A 2 -27.94 13.58 36.67
CA PRO A 2 -28.07 12.18 37.05
C PRO A 2 -26.67 11.61 37.26
N SER A 3 -26.48 10.88 38.35
CA SER A 3 -25.20 10.25 38.65
C SER A 3 -24.86 9.21 37.58
N ASP A 4 -23.56 8.95 37.35
CA ASP A 4 -23.11 7.99 36.33
C ASP A 4 -23.73 6.59 36.55
N LEU A 5 -24.02 6.23 37.79
CA LEU A 5 -24.73 5.00 38.16
C LEU A 5 -26.20 5.02 37.70
N GLU A 6 -26.92 6.12 37.92
CA GLU A 6 -28.32 6.26 37.48
C GLU A 6 -28.42 6.23 35.95
N GLN A 7 -27.48 6.85 35.24
CA GLN A 7 -27.43 6.82 33.77
C GLN A 7 -27.21 5.40 33.23
N LEU A 8 -26.36 4.60 33.87
CA LEU A 8 -26.14 3.19 33.49
C LEU A 8 -27.38 2.33 33.76
N ILE A 9 -28.10 2.59 34.85
CA ILE A 9 -29.35 1.90 35.16
C ILE A 9 -30.44 2.29 34.15
N GLU A 10 -30.54 3.56 33.76
CA GLU A 10 -31.45 4.04 32.71
C GLU A 10 -31.13 3.43 31.33
N MET A 11 -29.85 3.14 31.05
CA MET A 11 -29.41 2.42 29.86
C MET A 11 -29.70 0.91 29.91
N GLY A 12 -30.21 0.39 31.02
CA GLY A 12 -30.64 -1.01 31.17
C GLY A 12 -29.55 -1.95 31.70
N PHE A 13 -28.46 -1.43 32.28
CA PHE A 13 -27.45 -2.25 32.94
C PHE A 13 -27.89 -2.67 34.35
N ASP A 14 -27.49 -3.87 34.77
CA ASP A 14 -27.75 -4.37 36.13
C ASP A 14 -27.11 -3.46 37.19
N ALA A 15 -27.87 -3.16 38.25
CA ALA A 15 -27.48 -2.18 39.26
C ALA A 15 -26.17 -2.56 39.99
N GLU A 16 -25.94 -3.85 40.25
CA GLU A 16 -24.73 -4.30 40.93
C GLU A 16 -23.51 -4.25 40.00
N ARG A 17 -23.69 -4.58 38.72
CA ARG A 17 -22.63 -4.45 37.69
C ARG A 17 -22.26 -2.99 37.47
N ALA A 18 -23.25 -2.12 37.33
CA ALA A 18 -23.05 -0.69 37.12
C ALA A 18 -22.33 -0.05 38.31
N GLN A 19 -22.70 -0.42 39.54
CA GLN A 19 -22.01 0.06 40.73
C GLN A 19 -20.55 -0.38 40.78
N LEU A 20 -20.27 -1.64 40.42
CA LEU A 20 -18.90 -2.13 40.37
C LEU A 20 -18.08 -1.42 39.28
N ALA A 21 -18.65 -1.24 38.09
CA ALA A 21 -18.02 -0.53 36.98
C ALA A 21 -17.65 0.91 37.34
N VAL A 22 -18.59 1.66 37.93
CA VAL A 22 -18.38 3.05 38.37
C VAL A 22 -17.33 3.11 39.50
N SER A 23 -17.36 2.16 40.44
CA SER A 23 -16.37 2.10 41.53
C SER A 23 -14.94 1.79 41.04
N LYS A 24 -14.80 1.06 39.93
CA LYS A 24 -13.49 0.67 39.37
C LYS A 24 -12.91 1.72 38.43
N THR A 25 -13.75 2.47 37.72
CA THR A 25 -13.32 3.34 36.61
C THR A 25 -13.50 4.82 36.93
N GLY A 26 -14.35 5.18 37.89
CA GLY A 26 -14.53 6.56 38.37
C GLY A 26 -15.22 7.51 37.40
N GLY A 27 -15.80 7.04 36.30
CA GLY A 27 -16.58 7.85 35.36
C GLY A 27 -17.38 7.04 34.34
N LEU A 28 -18.47 7.63 33.82
CA LEU A 28 -19.42 6.97 32.90
C LEU A 28 -18.76 6.25 31.71
N GLN A 29 -17.86 6.92 31.00
CA GLN A 29 -17.26 6.36 29.77
C GLN A 29 -16.34 5.16 30.08
N GLY A 30 -15.57 5.25 31.18
CA GLY A 30 -14.77 4.13 31.65
C GLY A 30 -15.64 2.98 32.16
N ALA A 31 -16.76 3.29 32.82
CA ALA A 31 -17.71 2.28 33.29
C ALA A 31 -18.35 1.51 32.13
N LEU A 32 -18.68 2.18 31.03
CA LEU A 32 -19.21 1.54 29.82
C LEU A 32 -18.17 0.60 29.17
N GLU A 33 -16.93 1.03 28.98
CA GLU A 33 -15.85 0.21 28.42
C GLU A 33 -15.52 -1.00 29.32
N TRP A 34 -15.58 -0.81 30.64
CA TRP A 34 -15.39 -1.89 31.60
C TRP A 34 -16.56 -2.88 31.59
N LEU A 35 -17.80 -2.41 31.44
CA LEU A 35 -18.98 -3.27 31.31
C LEU A 35 -18.97 -4.07 30.01
N GLU A 36 -18.52 -3.48 28.90
CA GLU A 36 -18.34 -4.15 27.61
C GLU A 36 -17.29 -5.27 27.71
N THR A 37 -16.14 -4.97 28.32
CA THR A 37 -15.05 -5.95 28.49
C THR A 37 -15.41 -7.10 29.45
N ASN A 38 -16.35 -6.88 30.36
CA ASN A 38 -16.80 -7.88 31.34
C ASN A 38 -18.23 -8.35 31.09
N GLN A 39 -18.76 -8.14 29.88
CA GLN A 39 -20.13 -8.54 29.52
C GLN A 39 -20.32 -10.06 29.59
N ASP A 40 -19.31 -10.82 29.16
CA ASP A 40 -19.35 -12.29 29.09
C ASP A 40 -19.11 -12.98 30.44
N LYS A 41 -18.70 -12.23 31.47
CA LYS A 41 -18.42 -12.78 32.80
C LYS A 41 -19.65 -12.69 33.68
N SER A 42 -19.88 -13.72 34.49
CA SER A 42 -20.92 -13.70 35.51
C SER A 42 -20.55 -12.74 36.66
N LEU A 43 -21.56 -12.23 37.36
CA LEU A 43 -21.35 -11.33 38.52
C LEU A 43 -20.48 -11.97 39.59
N ASP A 44 -20.60 -13.29 39.77
CA ASP A 44 -19.83 -14.05 40.75
C ASP A 44 -18.35 -14.20 40.35
N GLU A 45 -18.04 -14.39 39.06
CA GLU A 45 -16.67 -14.42 38.55
C GLU A 45 -15.99 -13.04 38.63
N ILE A 46 -16.76 -11.98 38.40
CA ILE A 46 -16.29 -10.60 38.52
C ILE A 46 -16.02 -10.27 40.01
N LYS A 47 -16.90 -10.67 40.93
CA LYS A 47 -16.70 -10.49 42.37
C LYS A 47 -15.54 -11.36 42.89
N ALA A 48 -15.36 -12.57 42.37
CA ALA A 48 -14.24 -13.45 42.68
C ALA A 48 -12.89 -12.88 42.19
N SER A 49 -12.83 -12.37 40.96
CA SER A 49 -11.63 -11.72 40.41
C SER A 49 -11.32 -10.38 41.09
N ALA A 50 -12.34 -9.62 41.51
CA ALA A 50 -12.15 -8.42 42.33
C ALA A 50 -11.63 -8.74 43.74
N SER A 51 -12.05 -9.87 44.32
CA SER A 51 -11.56 -10.38 45.61
C SER A 51 -10.13 -10.91 45.50
N ALA A 52 -9.78 -11.55 44.38
CA ALA A 52 -8.40 -11.90 44.05
C ALA A 52 -7.52 -10.65 43.90
N THR A 53 -8.00 -9.61 43.20
CA THR A 53 -7.24 -8.37 42.98
C THR A 53 -7.00 -7.58 44.27
N THR A 54 -7.85 -7.73 45.29
CA THR A 54 -7.69 -7.04 46.59
C THR A 54 -6.72 -7.77 47.53
N GLN A 55 -6.33 -9.01 47.23
CA GLN A 55 -5.27 -9.74 47.93
C GLN A 55 -3.93 -9.75 47.17
N LEU A 56 -3.87 -9.24 45.94
CA LEU A 56 -2.63 -9.10 45.15
C LEU A 56 -2.05 -7.68 45.23
N GLY A 57 -1.60 -7.32 46.43
CA GLY A 57 -0.45 -6.43 46.58
C GLY A 57 0.89 -7.17 46.46
N ALA A 58 0.90 -8.36 45.85
CA ALA A 58 2.08 -9.20 45.70
C ALA A 58 2.33 -9.48 44.22
N ASP A 59 3.55 -9.14 43.79
CA ASP A 59 4.10 -9.37 42.47
C ASP A 59 3.88 -10.82 41.97
N PRO A 60 3.62 -11.03 40.66
CA PRO A 60 3.47 -12.37 40.06
C PRO A 60 4.76 -13.22 40.05
N ASP A 61 5.86 -12.71 40.65
CA ASP A 61 7.15 -13.39 40.77
C ASP A 61 7.49 -13.78 42.22
N GLU A 62 6.61 -13.51 43.19
CA GLU A 62 6.86 -13.84 44.59
C GLU A 62 6.20 -15.18 44.98
N PRO A 63 6.96 -16.14 45.54
CA PRO A 63 6.37 -17.40 45.98
C PRO A 63 5.33 -17.17 47.08
N PRO A 64 4.23 -17.94 47.09
CA PRO A 64 3.16 -17.76 48.08
C PRO A 64 3.70 -17.90 49.51
N ALA A 65 3.41 -16.92 50.36
CA ALA A 65 3.79 -16.94 51.76
C ALA A 65 3.05 -18.05 52.53
N LEU A 66 3.78 -18.72 53.44
CA LEU A 66 3.27 -19.82 54.28
C LEU A 66 2.09 -19.36 55.14
N LYS A 67 1.05 -20.19 55.23
CA LYS A 67 -0.01 -20.04 56.24
C LYS A 67 0.54 -20.49 57.61
N PRO A 68 0.17 -19.84 58.73
CA PRO A 68 0.65 -20.24 60.05
C PRO A 68 0.02 -21.59 60.45
N GLY A 69 0.82 -22.66 60.44
CA GLY A 69 0.40 -24.00 60.90
C GLY A 69 0.83 -25.20 60.05
N GLU A 70 1.54 -25.01 58.93
CA GLU A 70 2.02 -26.13 58.10
C GLU A 70 3.44 -26.58 58.52
N GLU A 71 3.59 -27.86 58.82
CA GLU A 71 4.85 -28.48 59.23
C GLU A 71 5.85 -28.52 58.05
N ALA A 72 7.08 -28.05 58.29
CA ALA A 72 8.10 -27.87 57.27
C ALA A 72 8.67 -29.21 56.79
N ARG A 73 8.09 -29.79 55.73
CA ARG A 73 8.71 -30.83 54.91
C ARG A 73 9.46 -30.15 53.77
N SER A 74 10.79 -30.09 53.84
CA SER A 74 11.60 -29.53 52.75
C SER A 74 11.64 -30.46 51.55
N LEU A 75 11.14 -30.00 50.40
CA LEU A 75 11.22 -30.71 49.12
C LEU A 75 12.38 -30.16 48.28
N VAL A 76 13.18 -31.01 47.67
CA VAL A 76 14.31 -30.61 46.82
C VAL A 76 14.06 -31.07 45.40
N CYS A 77 14.08 -30.14 44.45
CA CYS A 77 14.03 -30.50 43.04
C CYS A 77 15.37 -31.11 42.62
N ASN A 78 15.37 -32.34 42.13
CA ASN A 78 16.58 -33.06 41.73
C ASN A 78 17.18 -32.52 40.42
N GLU A 79 16.37 -31.86 39.60
CA GLU A 79 16.78 -31.31 38.30
C GLU A 79 17.54 -29.97 38.44
N CYS A 80 17.20 -29.15 39.44
CA CYS A 80 17.84 -27.84 39.64
C CYS A 80 18.42 -27.61 41.04
N GLY A 81 18.35 -28.60 41.93
CA GLY A 81 18.90 -28.54 43.29
C GLY A 81 18.26 -27.51 44.22
N LYS A 82 17.14 -26.88 43.81
CA LYS A 82 16.46 -25.87 44.62
C LYS A 82 15.66 -26.54 45.72
N ARG A 83 15.83 -26.04 46.95
CA ARG A 83 15.12 -26.50 48.14
C ARG A 83 13.90 -25.61 48.40
N PHE A 84 12.76 -26.24 48.61
CA PHE A 84 11.47 -25.59 48.83
C PHE A 84 11.02 -25.85 50.26
N ARG A 85 10.44 -24.81 50.88
CA ARG A 85 9.96 -24.89 52.27
C ARG A 85 8.57 -25.51 52.39
N SER A 86 7.79 -25.50 51.30
CA SER A 86 6.42 -26.02 51.25
C SER A 86 6.10 -26.68 49.91
N GLN A 87 5.09 -27.54 49.93
CA GLN A 87 4.52 -28.19 48.75
C GLN A 87 4.05 -27.17 47.70
N ALA A 88 3.37 -26.10 48.13
CA ALA A 88 2.89 -25.05 47.23
C ALA A 88 4.03 -24.31 46.49
N GLN A 89 5.21 -24.20 47.11
CA GLN A 89 6.37 -23.58 46.49
C GLN A 89 7.05 -24.53 45.47
N ALA A 90 7.02 -25.84 45.72
CA ALA A 90 7.46 -26.85 44.78
C ALA A 90 6.55 -26.93 43.54
N GLU A 91 5.23 -26.84 43.73
CA GLU A 91 4.25 -26.81 42.64
C GLU A 91 4.38 -25.56 41.75
N PHE A 92 4.63 -24.39 42.34
CA PHE A 92 4.90 -23.17 41.58
C PHE A 92 6.21 -23.25 40.78
N HIS A 93 7.24 -23.87 41.37
CA HIS A 93 8.48 -24.12 40.65
C HIS A 93 8.27 -25.12 39.50
N ALA A 94 7.49 -26.18 39.73
CA ALA A 94 7.10 -27.13 38.69
C ALA A 94 6.32 -26.47 37.55
N SER A 95 5.42 -25.51 37.83
CA SER A 95 4.66 -24.82 36.78
C SER A 95 5.49 -23.79 36.00
N LYS A 96 6.50 -23.17 36.63
CA LYS A 96 7.34 -22.16 35.98
C LYS A 96 8.53 -22.75 35.24
N THR A 97 9.07 -23.88 35.71
CA THR A 97 10.27 -24.50 35.11
C THR A 97 10.04 -25.91 34.59
N GLU A 98 8.84 -26.47 34.69
CA GLU A 98 8.47 -27.82 34.24
C GLU A 98 9.25 -28.96 34.91
N HIS A 99 9.88 -28.71 36.08
CA HIS A 99 10.61 -29.75 36.81
C HIS A 99 9.64 -30.55 37.69
N VAL A 100 9.67 -31.87 37.60
CA VAL A 100 8.71 -32.77 38.25
C VAL A 100 9.34 -33.69 39.30
N ASP A 101 10.67 -33.83 39.30
CA ASP A 101 11.37 -34.72 40.23
C ASP A 101 11.73 -34.01 41.55
N PHE A 102 10.96 -34.26 42.60
CA PHE A 102 11.20 -33.74 43.96
C PHE A 102 11.52 -34.84 44.98
N SER A 103 12.58 -34.66 45.78
CA SER A 103 12.96 -35.53 46.89
C SER A 103 12.65 -34.89 48.25
N GLU A 104 12.02 -35.64 49.15
CA GLU A 104 11.78 -35.20 50.55
C GLU A 104 13.12 -35.24 51.32
N SER A 105 13.65 -34.08 51.69
CA SER A 105 14.88 -33.95 52.49
C SER A 105 14.50 -33.53 53.92
N THR A 106 15.05 -34.17 54.96
CA THR A 106 14.77 -33.88 56.38
C THR A 106 15.62 -32.74 56.97
N GLU A 107 16.30 -31.96 56.13
CA GLU A 107 17.12 -30.85 56.57
C GLU A 107 16.30 -29.56 56.58
N GLU A 108 15.87 -29.14 57.78
CA GLU A 108 15.26 -27.83 58.00
C GLU A 108 16.16 -26.73 57.41
N ILE A 109 15.66 -26.06 56.38
CA ILE A 109 16.35 -24.91 55.77
C ILE A 109 16.44 -23.83 56.85
N ALA A 110 17.65 -23.63 57.38
CA ALA A 110 17.92 -22.57 58.33
C ALA A 110 17.40 -21.24 57.76
N PRO A 111 16.58 -20.49 58.52
CA PRO A 111 16.09 -19.21 58.04
C PRO A 111 17.30 -18.31 57.77
N LEU A 112 17.40 -17.80 56.54
CA LEU A 112 18.40 -16.81 56.12
C LEU A 112 18.61 -15.77 57.24
N THR A 113 19.86 -15.54 57.63
CA THR A 113 20.21 -14.60 58.70
C THR A 113 19.68 -13.20 58.35
N GLU A 114 19.36 -12.40 59.36
CA GLU A 114 18.74 -11.09 59.13
C GLU A 114 19.59 -10.18 58.23
N GLU A 115 20.92 -10.34 58.28
CA GLU A 115 21.88 -9.62 57.44
C GLU A 115 21.82 -10.03 55.95
N GLU A 116 21.68 -11.32 55.65
CA GLU A 116 21.56 -11.80 54.26
C GLU A 116 20.22 -11.43 53.63
N LYS A 117 19.15 -11.35 54.43
CA LYS A 117 17.84 -10.85 53.98
C LYS A 117 17.90 -9.36 53.66
N GLN A 118 18.59 -8.58 54.48
CA GLN A 118 18.78 -7.15 54.24
C GLN A 118 19.61 -6.90 52.98
N ALA A 119 20.73 -7.62 52.80
CA ALA A 119 21.55 -7.52 51.60
C ALA A 119 20.76 -7.87 50.32
N ARG A 120 19.94 -8.93 50.36
CA ARG A 120 19.11 -9.32 49.22
C ARG A 120 17.99 -8.33 48.91
N LEU A 121 17.41 -7.70 49.93
CA LEU A 121 16.45 -6.60 49.77
C LEU A 121 17.10 -5.36 49.15
N GLU A 122 18.32 -5.02 49.54
CA GLU A 122 19.08 -3.92 48.95
C GLU A 122 19.45 -4.20 47.49
N GLU A 123 19.90 -5.41 47.17
CA GLU A 123 20.17 -5.83 45.79
C GLU A 123 18.90 -5.75 44.91
N LEU A 124 17.76 -6.20 45.43
CA LEU A 124 16.46 -6.09 44.74
C LEU A 124 16.05 -4.62 44.54
N ARG A 125 16.23 -3.77 45.56
CA ARG A 125 15.97 -2.32 45.44
C ARG A 125 16.87 -1.66 44.39
N GLN A 126 18.15 -2.04 44.33
CA GLN A 126 19.09 -1.53 43.33
C GLN A 126 18.71 -2.00 41.91
N LYS A 127 18.29 -3.26 41.73
CA LYS A 127 17.79 -3.77 40.44
C LYS A 127 16.49 -3.10 39.99
N LEU A 128 15.57 -2.80 40.92
CA LEU A 128 14.36 -2.05 40.59
C LEU A 128 14.68 -0.58 40.25
N ALA A 129 15.62 0.03 40.97
CA ALA A 129 16.07 1.39 40.68
C ALA A 129 16.75 1.48 39.30
N SER A 130 17.61 0.53 38.95
CA SER A 130 18.25 0.49 37.63
C SER A 130 17.25 0.24 36.50
N LYS A 131 16.30 -0.69 36.68
CA LYS A 131 15.22 -0.94 35.71
C LYS A 131 14.32 0.28 35.53
N LYS A 132 13.99 0.98 36.61
CA LYS A 132 13.20 2.22 36.55
C LYS A 132 13.95 3.35 35.86
N ALA A 133 15.26 3.48 36.08
CA ALA A 133 16.09 4.44 35.38
C ALA A 133 16.12 4.17 33.87
N GLN A 134 16.36 2.91 33.46
CA GLN A 134 16.36 2.49 32.05
C GLN A 134 14.99 2.72 31.38
N MET A 135 13.90 2.36 32.04
CA MET A 135 12.53 2.65 31.56
C MET A 135 12.33 4.15 31.36
N SER A 136 12.75 4.98 32.32
CA SER A 136 12.59 6.45 32.20
C SER A 136 13.42 7.06 31.05
N GLU A 137 14.55 6.46 30.71
CA GLU A 137 15.37 6.88 29.57
C GLU A 137 14.75 6.45 28.25
N GLN A 138 14.25 5.21 28.17
CA GLN A 138 13.50 4.74 27.01
C GLN A 138 12.23 5.55 26.77
N ASP A 139 11.44 5.82 27.82
CA ASP A 139 10.24 6.65 27.73
C ASP A 139 10.55 8.06 27.19
N LYS A 140 11.67 8.67 27.61
CA LYS A 140 12.10 9.97 27.07
C LYS A 140 12.49 9.89 25.60
N ILE A 141 13.15 8.81 25.18
CA ILE A 141 13.52 8.60 23.77
C ILE A 141 12.26 8.37 22.93
N ASP A 142 11.32 7.57 23.42
CA ASP A 142 10.08 7.25 22.74
C ASP A 142 9.16 8.46 22.64
N GLN A 143 9.09 9.29 23.69
CA GLN A 143 8.38 10.57 23.65
C GLN A 143 8.97 11.51 22.59
N LYS A 144 10.30 11.66 22.53
CA LYS A 144 10.96 12.47 21.50
C LYS A 144 10.69 11.93 20.09
N ARG A 145 10.78 10.62 19.89
CA ARG A 145 10.48 9.98 18.60
C ARG A 145 9.02 10.21 18.20
N ASN A 146 8.08 10.07 19.13
CA ASN A 146 6.67 10.31 18.86
C ASN A 146 6.39 11.79 18.51
N GLU A 147 7.03 12.72 19.21
CA GLU A 147 6.94 14.15 18.88
C GLU A 147 7.52 14.46 17.49
N GLU A 148 8.65 13.85 17.13
CA GLU A 148 9.22 13.97 15.78
C GLU A 148 8.30 13.39 14.70
N ILE A 149 7.69 12.24 14.94
CA ILE A 149 6.71 11.63 14.01
C ILE A 149 5.52 12.57 13.80
N ARG A 150 4.98 13.17 14.88
CA ARG A 150 3.88 14.15 14.78
C ARG A 150 4.28 15.38 13.97
N LYS A 151 5.48 15.92 14.20
CA LYS A 151 6.00 17.07 13.43
C LYS A 151 6.19 16.72 11.95
N LYS A 152 6.79 15.56 11.64
CA LYS A 152 7.00 15.08 10.27
C LYS A 152 5.67 14.85 9.56
N SER A 153 4.73 14.13 10.17
CA SER A 153 3.41 13.87 9.59
C SER A 153 2.63 15.17 9.31
N THR A 154 2.68 16.14 10.23
CA THR A 154 2.04 17.45 10.00
C THR A 154 2.69 18.19 8.84
N LYS A 155 4.02 18.18 8.76
CA LYS A 155 4.76 18.81 7.67
C LYS A 155 4.48 18.12 6.33
N GLU A 156 4.54 16.79 6.27
CA GLU A 156 4.22 16.02 5.07
C GLU A 156 2.79 16.28 4.60
N THR A 157 1.83 16.39 5.51
CA THR A 157 0.43 16.73 5.16
C THR A 157 0.33 18.14 4.55
N GLN A 158 1.09 19.11 5.06
CA GLN A 158 1.15 20.47 4.51
C GLN A 158 1.84 20.48 3.14
N ASP A 159 2.99 19.82 3.02
CA ASP A 159 3.77 19.73 1.78
C ASP A 159 2.94 19.04 0.67
N LEU A 160 2.22 17.94 0.99
CA LEU A 160 1.31 17.26 0.07
C LEU A 160 0.17 18.16 -0.41
N LYS A 161 -0.39 18.98 0.50
CA LYS A 161 -1.46 19.93 0.15
C LYS A 161 -0.93 21.04 -0.76
N GLU A 162 0.25 21.58 -0.48
CA GLU A 162 0.88 22.58 -1.33
C GLU A 162 1.25 22.01 -2.71
N GLU A 163 1.77 20.79 -2.78
CA GLU A 163 2.12 20.14 -4.03
C GLU A 163 0.88 19.88 -4.89
N LEU A 164 -0.22 19.42 -4.28
CA LEU A 164 -1.49 19.23 -4.95
C LEU A 164 -2.01 20.56 -5.53
N GLN A 165 -1.98 21.64 -4.73
CA GLN A 165 -2.37 22.98 -5.20
C GLN A 165 -1.47 23.48 -6.34
N LYS A 166 -0.14 23.32 -6.25
CA LYS A 166 0.80 23.69 -7.31
C LYS A 166 0.53 22.89 -8.59
N LYS A 167 0.24 21.59 -8.48
CA LYS A 167 -0.07 20.72 -9.61
C LYS A 167 -1.39 21.11 -10.29
N GLU A 168 -2.40 21.49 -9.51
CA GLU A 168 -3.67 22.00 -10.03
C GLU A 168 -3.49 23.32 -10.77
N GLN A 169 -2.76 24.27 -10.19
CA GLN A 169 -2.45 25.56 -10.84
C GLN A 169 -1.66 25.37 -12.14
N LEU A 170 -0.67 24.47 -12.16
CA LEU A 170 0.11 24.17 -13.35
C LEU A 170 -0.75 23.49 -14.43
N LYS A 171 -1.66 22.58 -14.03
CA LYS A 171 -2.61 21.93 -14.94
C LYS A 171 -3.60 22.93 -15.53
N GLU A 172 -4.11 23.87 -14.73
CA GLU A 172 -5.00 24.93 -15.21
C GLU A 172 -4.26 25.89 -16.15
N ALA A 173 -3.05 26.32 -15.80
CA ALA A 173 -2.23 27.16 -16.66
C ALA A 173 -1.89 26.46 -17.99
N ALA A 174 -1.59 25.16 -17.96
CA ALA A 174 -1.33 24.35 -19.16
C ALA A 174 -2.59 24.22 -20.04
N LYS A 175 -3.76 23.95 -19.44
CA LYS A 175 -5.04 23.93 -20.17
C LYS A 175 -5.33 25.27 -20.84
N LYS A 176 -5.18 26.37 -20.10
CA LYS A 176 -5.40 27.72 -20.64
C LYS A 176 -4.43 28.07 -21.76
N ARG A 177 -3.17 27.60 -21.71
CA ARG A 177 -2.21 27.75 -22.82
C ARG A 177 -2.63 26.92 -24.03
N ARG A 178 -3.10 25.70 -23.82
CA ARG A 178 -3.57 24.82 -24.89
C ARG A 178 -4.83 25.37 -25.56
N GLU A 179 -5.83 25.79 -24.78
CA GLU A 179 -7.05 26.43 -25.29
C GLU A 179 -6.72 27.69 -26.11
N LYS A 180 -5.81 28.53 -25.64
CA LYS A 180 -5.33 29.69 -26.42
C LYS A 180 -4.66 29.29 -27.73
N GLN A 181 -3.85 28.22 -27.74
CA GLN A 181 -3.21 27.73 -28.96
C GLN A 181 -4.25 27.17 -29.94
N GLU A 182 -5.19 26.36 -29.45
CA GLU A 182 -6.30 25.82 -30.23
C GLU A 182 -7.17 26.96 -30.80
N GLU A 183 -7.46 28.01 -30.03
CA GLU A 183 -8.17 29.21 -30.52
C GLU A 183 -7.39 29.95 -31.63
N ILE A 184 -6.08 30.10 -31.47
CA ILE A 184 -5.21 30.72 -32.47
C ILE A 184 -5.20 29.87 -33.75
N GLU A 185 -5.06 28.56 -33.64
CA GLU A 185 -5.07 27.62 -34.77
C GLU A 185 -6.42 27.58 -35.48
N VAL A 186 -7.53 27.57 -34.74
CA VAL A 186 -8.88 27.63 -35.29
C VAL A 186 -9.08 28.95 -36.04
N ARG A 187 -8.67 30.08 -35.44
CA ARG A 187 -8.76 31.38 -36.09
C ARG A 187 -7.88 31.45 -37.34
N ALA A 188 -6.68 30.87 -37.30
CA ALA A 188 -5.78 30.80 -38.45
C ALA A 188 -6.39 29.95 -39.58
N ARG A 189 -7.00 28.80 -39.24
CA ARG A 189 -7.68 27.92 -40.20
C ARG A 189 -8.88 28.61 -40.87
N ILE A 190 -9.69 29.34 -40.09
CA ILE A 190 -10.81 30.13 -40.63
C ILE A 190 -10.28 31.22 -41.56
N ARG A 191 -9.23 31.94 -41.15
CA ARG A 191 -8.61 32.98 -41.99
C ARG A 191 -8.08 32.40 -43.30
N ALA A 192 -7.35 31.29 -43.26
CA ALA A 192 -6.83 30.62 -44.45
C ALA A 192 -7.95 30.17 -45.40
N ARG A 193 -9.08 29.69 -44.86
CA ARG A 193 -10.25 29.33 -45.68
C ARG A 193 -10.87 30.53 -46.37
N ILE A 194 -10.99 31.67 -45.67
CA ILE A 194 -11.51 32.91 -46.25
C ILE A 194 -10.56 33.45 -47.32
N GLU A 195 -9.25 33.35 -47.10
CA GLU A 195 -8.24 33.77 -48.07
C GLU A 195 -8.30 32.89 -49.33
N ALA A 196 -8.33 31.57 -49.18
CA ALA A 196 -8.50 30.64 -50.30
C ALA A 196 -9.79 30.91 -51.12
N ASP A 197 -10.93 31.13 -50.46
CA ASP A 197 -12.20 31.47 -51.16
C ASP A 197 -12.12 32.82 -51.89
N LYS A 198 -11.44 33.82 -51.30
CA LYS A 198 -11.20 35.11 -51.95
C LYS A 198 -10.28 34.98 -53.16
N GLU A 199 -9.23 34.18 -53.07
CA GLU A 199 -8.31 33.93 -54.17
C GLU A 199 -8.97 33.14 -55.29
N GLU A 200 -9.76 32.11 -54.97
CA GLU A 200 -10.53 31.37 -55.97
C GLU A 200 -11.52 32.30 -56.69
N ARG A 201 -12.20 33.18 -55.96
CA ARG A 201 -13.11 34.18 -56.56
C ARG A 201 -12.35 35.16 -57.46
N ARG A 202 -11.18 35.64 -57.03
CA ARG A 202 -10.31 36.54 -57.82
C ARG A 202 -9.87 35.84 -59.11
N LEU A 203 -9.35 34.62 -59.00
CA LEU A 203 -8.91 33.82 -60.14
C LEU A 203 -10.07 33.50 -61.10
N ARG A 204 -11.26 33.18 -60.58
CA ARG A 204 -12.45 32.95 -61.42
C ARG A 204 -12.86 34.22 -62.17
N ALA A 205 -12.90 35.36 -61.50
CA ALA A 205 -13.22 36.65 -62.13
C ALA A 205 -12.16 37.06 -63.17
N GLU A 206 -10.88 36.82 -62.90
CA GLU A 206 -9.79 37.06 -63.85
C GLU A 206 -9.88 36.15 -65.07
N ARG A 207 -10.19 34.86 -64.88
CA ARG A 207 -10.42 33.91 -65.98
C ARG A 207 -11.62 34.34 -66.84
N GLU A 208 -12.72 34.73 -66.23
CA GLU A 208 -13.92 35.18 -66.95
C GLU A 208 -13.66 36.49 -67.71
N LYS A 209 -12.93 37.44 -67.12
CA LYS A 209 -12.52 38.68 -67.79
C LYS A 209 -11.58 38.40 -68.98
N ALA A 210 -10.60 37.52 -68.81
CA ALA A 210 -9.69 37.13 -69.88
C ALA A 210 -10.43 36.45 -71.05
N GLU A 211 -11.42 35.62 -70.75
CA GLU A 211 -12.30 34.98 -71.74
C GLU A 211 -13.15 36.02 -72.50
N ARG A 212 -13.67 37.03 -71.80
CA ARG A 212 -14.46 38.11 -72.41
C ARG A 212 -13.65 39.10 -73.25
N GLU A 213 -12.40 39.37 -72.90
CA GLU A 213 -11.51 40.26 -73.66
C GLU A 213 -10.88 39.57 -74.89
N GLY A 214 -11.27 38.33 -75.20
CA GLY A 214 -10.82 37.61 -76.40
C GLY A 214 -9.32 37.31 -76.41
N ARG A 215 -8.65 37.41 -75.24
CA ARG A 215 -7.27 36.98 -75.08
C ARG A 215 -7.27 35.45 -75.12
N ALA A 216 -6.82 34.88 -76.23
CA ALA A 216 -6.67 33.43 -76.38
C ALA A 216 -5.95 32.86 -75.14
N PRO A 217 -6.45 31.73 -74.59
CA PRO A 217 -5.81 31.12 -73.44
C PRO A 217 -4.34 30.87 -73.79
N PRO A 218 -3.37 31.23 -72.93
CA PRO A 218 -2.01 30.76 -73.13
C PRO A 218 -2.07 29.25 -73.34
N PRO A 219 -1.28 28.69 -74.28
CA PRO A 219 -1.26 27.25 -74.52
C PRO A 219 -1.12 26.57 -73.17
N ALA A 220 -2.01 25.62 -72.89
CA ALA A 220 -1.87 24.74 -71.74
C ALA A 220 -0.46 24.14 -71.83
N ALA A 221 0.46 24.68 -71.03
CA ALA A 221 1.71 24.02 -70.77
C ALA A 221 1.33 22.63 -70.25
N ALA A 222 1.88 21.61 -70.89
CA ALA A 222 1.79 20.24 -70.45
C ALA A 222 1.96 20.18 -68.92
N PRO A 223 1.20 19.33 -68.21
CA PRO A 223 1.20 19.34 -66.76
C PRO A 223 2.60 19.00 -66.25
N ALA A 224 3.34 20.04 -65.85
CA ALA A 224 4.47 19.90 -64.96
C ALA A 224 3.88 19.52 -63.60
N ALA A 225 4.18 18.29 -63.18
CA ALA A 225 3.74 17.71 -61.93
C ALA A 225 4.17 18.58 -60.74
N THR A 226 3.24 19.36 -60.19
CA THR A 226 3.35 19.97 -58.87
C THR A 226 2.40 19.27 -57.92
N LEU A 227 3.02 18.69 -56.89
CA LEU A 227 2.45 17.89 -55.83
C LEU A 227 1.37 18.66 -55.06
N ALA A 228 0.14 18.16 -55.14
CA ALA A 228 -0.93 18.49 -54.20
C ALA A 228 -0.69 17.81 -52.84
N PRO A 229 -1.15 18.41 -51.72
CA PRO A 229 -0.97 17.85 -50.40
C PRO A 229 -1.84 16.60 -50.21
N THR A 230 -1.27 15.68 -49.44
CA THR A 230 -1.69 14.31 -49.16
C THR A 230 -3.10 14.19 -48.59
N ALA A 231 -4.03 13.69 -49.41
CA ALA A 231 -5.09 12.78 -48.98
C ALA A 231 -4.54 11.33 -49.02
N PRO A 232 -5.15 10.36 -48.31
CA PRO A 232 -4.46 9.21 -47.75
C PRO A 232 -3.84 8.34 -48.85
N THR A 233 -2.58 8.01 -48.61
CA THR A 233 -1.65 7.36 -49.51
C THR A 233 -2.18 6.05 -50.09
N THR A 234 -2.24 6.00 -51.41
CA THR A 234 -2.08 4.76 -52.16
C THR A 234 -0.77 4.10 -51.73
N SER A 235 -0.83 2.85 -51.28
CA SER A 235 0.32 2.09 -50.81
C SER A 235 1.45 2.08 -51.84
N LYS A 236 2.64 2.51 -51.40
CA LYS A 236 3.90 2.25 -52.12
C LYS A 236 4.09 0.73 -52.18
N PRO A 237 4.75 0.14 -53.21
CA PRO A 237 4.97 -1.30 -53.24
C PRO A 237 5.70 -1.77 -51.97
N ALA A 238 5.32 -2.94 -51.45
CA ALA A 238 5.83 -3.51 -50.20
C ALA A 238 7.37 -3.58 -50.12
N SER A 239 8.07 -3.53 -51.26
CA SER A 239 9.53 -3.54 -51.36
C SER A 239 10.23 -2.20 -51.03
N ALA A 240 9.49 -1.09 -50.88
CA ALA A 240 10.07 0.25 -50.71
C ALA A 240 10.04 0.78 -49.27
N TYR A 241 9.46 0.03 -48.33
CA TYR A 241 9.46 0.41 -46.91
C TYR A 241 10.66 -0.24 -46.22
N THR A 242 11.37 0.54 -45.40
CA THR A 242 12.49 0.08 -44.57
C THR A 242 12.07 -0.19 -43.12
N GLU A 243 10.90 0.30 -42.74
CA GLU A 243 10.30 0.15 -41.42
C GLU A 243 8.86 -0.34 -41.53
N SER A 244 8.40 -1.09 -40.54
CA SER A 244 7.05 -1.64 -40.45
C SER A 244 6.42 -1.30 -39.10
N ARG A 245 5.16 -0.85 -39.11
CA ARG A 245 4.41 -0.50 -37.90
C ARG A 245 3.49 -1.64 -37.49
N LEU A 246 3.78 -2.26 -36.35
CA LEU A 246 2.99 -3.35 -35.80
C LEU A 246 2.06 -2.83 -34.69
N ARG A 247 0.77 -3.17 -34.81
CA ARG A 247 -0.20 -3.07 -33.72
C ARG A 247 -0.39 -4.46 -33.12
N LEU A 248 0.11 -4.64 -31.90
CA LEU A 248 0.11 -5.89 -31.16
C LEU A 248 -1.03 -5.82 -30.13
N GLN A 249 -2.07 -6.63 -30.32
CA GLN A 249 -3.18 -6.74 -29.38
C GLN A 249 -2.83 -7.81 -28.35
N THR A 250 -2.56 -7.41 -27.11
CA THR A 250 -2.28 -8.30 -25.99
C THR A 250 -3.48 -8.33 -25.03
N PRO A 251 -3.58 -9.33 -24.13
CA PRO A 251 -4.63 -9.37 -23.11
C PRO A 251 -4.62 -8.15 -22.17
N THR A 252 -3.45 -7.52 -22.00
CA THR A 252 -3.22 -6.36 -21.16
C THR A 252 -3.49 -5.02 -21.85
N GLY A 253 -3.63 -5.00 -23.19
CA GLY A 253 -3.86 -3.78 -23.96
C GLY A 253 -3.39 -3.85 -25.41
N ASN A 254 -3.36 -2.70 -26.08
CA ASN A 254 -2.80 -2.60 -27.43
C ASN A 254 -1.43 -1.92 -27.37
N VAL A 255 -0.40 -2.59 -27.88
CA VAL A 255 0.95 -2.03 -28.01
C VAL A 255 1.21 -1.68 -29.48
N MET A 256 1.71 -0.48 -29.75
CA MET A 256 2.13 -0.07 -31.09
C MET A 256 3.62 0.12 -31.12
N LYS A 257 4.32 -0.65 -31.95
CA LYS A 257 5.77 -0.55 -32.15
C LYS A 257 6.12 -0.44 -33.62
N THR A 258 7.25 0.18 -33.89
CA THR A 258 7.82 0.29 -35.23
C THR A 258 9.12 -0.49 -35.22
N PHE A 259 9.25 -1.43 -36.14
CA PHE A 259 10.43 -2.30 -36.27
C PHE A 259 11.00 -2.20 -37.69
N PRO A 260 12.33 -2.32 -37.85
CA PRO A 260 12.94 -2.51 -39.16
C PRO A 260 12.36 -3.71 -39.90
N VAL A 261 12.37 -3.66 -41.23
CA VAL A 261 11.76 -4.71 -42.07
C VAL A 261 12.44 -6.08 -41.95
N ASP A 262 13.72 -6.08 -41.59
CA ASP A 262 14.54 -7.29 -41.45
C ASP A 262 14.47 -7.93 -40.05
N THR A 263 13.69 -7.37 -39.11
CA THR A 263 13.52 -7.99 -37.79
C THR A 263 12.67 -9.26 -37.89
N THR A 264 13.02 -10.25 -37.08
CA THR A 264 12.27 -11.52 -37.01
C THR A 264 11.09 -11.41 -36.06
N LEU A 265 10.07 -12.26 -36.23
CA LEU A 265 8.97 -12.36 -35.26
C LEU A 265 9.45 -12.75 -33.85
N PHE A 266 10.55 -13.48 -33.74
CA PHE A 266 11.20 -13.80 -32.47
C PHE A 266 11.66 -12.54 -31.71
N GLU A 267 12.31 -11.59 -32.40
CA GLU A 267 12.73 -10.33 -31.79
C GLU A 267 11.53 -9.48 -31.35
N VAL A 268 10.45 -9.51 -32.13
CA VAL A 268 9.18 -8.85 -31.76
C VAL A 268 8.56 -9.48 -30.51
N ALA A 269 8.60 -10.82 -30.38
CA ALA A 269 8.16 -11.52 -29.19
C ALA A 269 9.01 -11.16 -27.97
N ALA A 270 10.33 -11.16 -28.10
CA ALA A 270 11.24 -10.75 -27.02
C ALA A 270 11.00 -9.29 -26.58
N ALA A 271 10.77 -8.39 -27.53
CA ALA A 271 10.44 -6.99 -27.25
C ALA A 271 9.07 -6.79 -26.58
N LEU A 272 8.15 -7.74 -26.72
CA LEU A 272 6.86 -7.77 -26.01
C LEU A 272 7.02 -8.32 -24.59
N THR A 273 7.81 -9.39 -24.43
CA THR A 273 8.10 -9.97 -23.12
C THR A 273 8.81 -8.97 -22.20
N GLN A 274 9.70 -8.14 -22.74
CA GLN A 274 10.34 -7.06 -21.97
C GLN A 274 9.38 -5.97 -21.50
N GLU A 275 8.33 -5.66 -22.26
CA GLU A 275 7.39 -4.57 -21.91
C GLU A 275 6.20 -5.01 -21.06
N ILE A 276 5.71 -6.22 -21.32
CA ILE A 276 4.45 -6.71 -20.74
C ILE A 276 4.71 -7.84 -19.73
N GLY A 277 5.91 -8.44 -19.75
CA GLY A 277 6.25 -9.57 -18.88
C GLY A 277 5.51 -10.86 -19.24
N MET A 278 5.03 -10.99 -20.48
CA MET A 278 4.31 -12.17 -20.98
C MET A 278 5.12 -12.89 -22.05
N GLU A 279 5.13 -14.22 -21.97
CA GLU A 279 5.68 -15.10 -23.00
C GLU A 279 4.65 -15.21 -24.12
N VAL A 280 5.11 -15.03 -25.37
CA VAL A 280 4.23 -15.05 -26.55
C VAL A 280 4.22 -16.47 -27.13
N GLU A 281 3.06 -17.12 -27.19
CA GLU A 281 2.91 -18.47 -27.75
C GLU A 281 2.66 -18.42 -29.26
N SER A 282 1.83 -17.48 -29.73
CA SER A 282 1.52 -17.34 -31.16
C SER A 282 1.06 -15.93 -31.55
N PHE A 283 1.28 -15.56 -32.81
CA PHE A 283 0.72 -14.33 -33.38
C PHE A 283 -0.37 -14.67 -34.39
N THR A 284 -1.54 -14.03 -34.29
CA THR A 284 -2.64 -14.21 -35.26
C THR A 284 -2.93 -12.90 -35.98
N GLN A 285 -2.79 -12.88 -37.30
CA GLN A 285 -3.27 -11.80 -38.15
C GLN A 285 -4.78 -11.94 -38.38
N ASN A 286 -5.54 -10.83 -38.30
CA ASN A 286 -7.00 -10.87 -38.42
C ASN A 286 -7.49 -10.94 -39.88
N PHE A 287 -6.75 -10.34 -40.83
CA PHE A 287 -7.12 -10.32 -42.25
C PHE A 287 -5.89 -10.19 -43.18
N PRO A 288 -5.69 -11.11 -44.13
CA PRO A 288 -6.24 -12.47 -44.16
C PRO A 288 -5.86 -13.22 -42.87
N ARG A 289 -6.73 -14.12 -42.40
CA ARG A 289 -6.48 -14.83 -41.14
C ARG A 289 -5.29 -15.76 -41.29
N LYS A 290 -4.15 -15.42 -40.68
CA LYS A 290 -2.91 -16.21 -40.70
C LYS A 290 -2.42 -16.35 -39.26
N VAL A 291 -2.12 -17.58 -38.85
CA VAL A 291 -1.57 -17.89 -37.53
C VAL A 291 -0.08 -18.16 -37.73
N PHE A 292 0.73 -17.54 -36.88
CA PHE A 292 2.18 -17.61 -36.85
C PHE A 292 2.57 -18.33 -35.56
N ASP A 293 2.88 -19.62 -35.68
CA ASP A 293 3.37 -20.49 -34.61
C ASP A 293 4.91 -20.48 -34.60
N ALA A 294 5.54 -21.18 -33.65
CA ALA A 294 6.99 -21.19 -33.42
C ALA A 294 7.87 -21.39 -34.68
N GLU A 295 7.37 -22.10 -35.69
CA GLU A 295 8.07 -22.32 -36.97
C GLU A 295 8.26 -21.02 -37.78
N SER A 296 7.33 -20.08 -37.65
CA SER A 296 7.36 -18.79 -38.34
C SER A 296 8.08 -17.68 -37.57
N PHE A 297 8.55 -17.96 -36.34
CA PHE A 297 9.27 -16.98 -35.52
C PHE A 297 10.65 -16.62 -36.11
N GLY A 298 11.21 -17.51 -36.93
CA GLY A 298 12.47 -17.28 -37.65
C GLY A 298 12.34 -16.47 -38.94
N GLU A 299 11.11 -16.23 -39.42
CA GLU A 299 10.87 -15.42 -40.63
C GLU A 299 10.85 -13.92 -40.29
N THR A 300 11.30 -13.11 -41.25
CA THR A 300 11.33 -11.65 -41.12
C THR A 300 9.95 -11.04 -41.41
N LEU A 301 9.72 -9.82 -40.91
CA LEU A 301 8.48 -9.07 -41.19
C LEU A 301 8.25 -8.85 -42.70
N LYS A 302 9.33 -8.86 -43.50
CA LYS A 302 9.32 -8.81 -44.96
C LYS A 302 8.76 -10.08 -45.60
N GLU A 303 9.27 -11.24 -45.18
CA GLU A 303 8.88 -12.54 -45.72
C GLU A 303 7.42 -12.86 -45.39
N LEU A 304 6.97 -12.41 -44.22
CA LEU A 304 5.61 -12.59 -43.72
C LEU A 304 4.60 -11.59 -44.31
N GLY A 305 5.06 -10.58 -45.05
CA GLY A 305 4.21 -9.57 -45.69
C GLY A 305 3.56 -8.59 -44.71
N LEU A 306 4.18 -8.33 -43.56
CA LEU A 306 3.65 -7.49 -42.48
C LEU A 306 3.97 -5.98 -42.67
N ILE A 307 4.17 -5.57 -43.92
CA ILE A 307 4.64 -4.24 -44.34
C ILE A 307 3.55 -3.54 -45.16
N PRO A 308 3.34 -2.21 -45.02
CA PRO A 308 4.03 -1.26 -44.13
C PRO A 308 3.47 -1.23 -42.70
N SER A 309 2.32 -1.86 -42.49
CA SER A 309 1.68 -1.94 -41.18
C SER A 309 0.89 -3.22 -41.06
N ALA A 310 0.94 -3.86 -39.90
CA ALA A 310 0.14 -5.04 -39.60
C ALA A 310 -0.48 -4.98 -38.20
N SER A 311 -1.61 -5.65 -38.04
CA SER A 311 -2.27 -5.84 -36.74
C SER A 311 -2.26 -7.32 -36.40
N LEU A 312 -1.55 -7.66 -35.33
CA LEU A 312 -1.39 -9.02 -34.84
C LEU A 312 -2.03 -9.13 -33.45
N ILE A 313 -2.76 -10.21 -33.23
CA ILE A 313 -3.29 -10.63 -31.93
C ILE A 313 -2.25 -11.55 -31.32
N VAL A 314 -1.79 -11.21 -30.14
CA VAL A 314 -0.79 -11.97 -29.37
C VAL A 314 -1.55 -12.91 -28.44
N LYS A 315 -1.24 -14.19 -28.50
CA LYS A 315 -1.75 -15.21 -27.59
C LYS A 315 -0.62 -15.77 -26.75
#